data_AF-A0A7S1SSG4-F1
#
_entry.id   AF-A0A7S1SSG4-F1
#
_cell.length_a   1.000
_cell.length_b   1.000
_cell.length_c   1.000
_cell.angle_alpha   90.00
_cell.angle_beta   90.00
_cell.angle_gamma   90.00
#
_symmetry.space_group_name_H-M   'P 1'
#
loop_
_entity.id
_entity.type
_entity.pdbx_description
1 polymer ?
#
loop_
_entity_poly.entity_id
_entity_poly.type
_entity_poly.pdbx_seq_one_letter_code
_entity_poly.pdbx_strand_id
1 'polypeptide(L)'
;DLLMDALELCQSLQFDAAKTSTFFSLVKRLHARSVGERLPVDRAFSAAKDLLLQHSVHRPPYSVAVFTLADTHKLADWLLDHYFRHYKLYQYAFAPRVKVNIRSRHPSDYVEKAPMLPSLEEAVTEEEDLKRREDEAAVVEAERVAAEE
;
A
#
# COMPACT_ATOMS: atom_id res chain seq x y z
N ASP A 1 -28.61 -1.86 -2.14
CA ASP A 1 -28.49 -2.65 -0.91
C ASP A 1 -27.69 -1.88 0.12
N LEU A 2 -26.41 -2.15 0.44
CA LEU A 2 -25.74 -1.50 1.60
C LEU A 2 -26.01 0.01 1.81
N LEU A 3 -25.81 0.83 0.77
CA LEU A 3 -26.02 2.28 0.87
C LEU A 3 -27.50 2.67 0.92
N MET A 4 -28.39 1.87 0.34
CA MET A 4 -29.84 2.04 0.46
C MET A 4 -30.31 1.62 1.86
N ASP A 5 -29.84 0.49 2.38
CA ASP A 5 -30.12 0.02 3.74
C ASP A 5 -29.66 1.07 4.79
N ALA A 6 -28.53 1.74 4.53
CA ALA A 6 -28.04 2.85 5.35
C ALA A 6 -28.99 4.06 5.32
N LEU A 7 -29.61 4.36 4.16
CA LEU A 7 -30.60 5.43 4.03
C LEU A 7 -31.93 5.06 4.70
N GLU A 8 -32.38 3.81 4.57
CA GLU A 8 -33.57 3.30 5.25
C GLU A 8 -33.41 3.38 6.77
N LEU A 9 -32.22 3.06 7.30
CA LEU A 9 -31.91 3.28 8.71
C LEU A 9 -32.06 4.76 9.08
N CYS A 10 -31.46 5.68 8.31
CA CYS A 10 -31.55 7.11 8.60
C CYS A 10 -33.00 7.61 8.59
N GLN A 11 -33.82 7.09 7.69
CA GLN A 11 -35.26 7.38 7.63
C GLN A 11 -36.00 6.85 8.86
N SER A 12 -35.75 5.61 9.26
CA SER A 12 -36.38 5.02 10.47
C SER A 12 -35.98 5.74 11.76
N LEU A 13 -34.77 6.30 11.82
CA LEU A 13 -34.28 7.10 12.93
C LEU A 13 -34.67 8.58 12.84
N GLN A 14 -35.40 8.99 11.80
CA GLN A 14 -35.83 10.37 11.55
C GLN A 14 -34.66 11.37 11.58
N PHE A 15 -33.54 10.99 10.96
CA PHE A 15 -32.36 11.84 10.92
C PHE A 15 -32.54 13.05 9.99
N ASP A 16 -31.96 14.18 10.42
CA ASP A 16 -31.84 15.37 9.59
C ASP A 16 -30.93 15.13 8.37
N ALA A 17 -31.01 16.00 7.37
CA ALA A 17 -30.20 15.95 6.16
C ALA A 17 -28.69 15.95 6.47
N ALA A 18 -28.26 16.69 7.49
CA ALA A 18 -26.85 16.71 7.92
C ALA A 18 -26.41 15.34 8.48
N LYS A 19 -27.22 14.72 9.34
CA LYS A 19 -26.93 13.39 9.92
C LYS A 19 -26.97 12.29 8.86
N THR A 20 -27.93 12.37 7.94
CA THR A 20 -28.09 11.38 6.86
C THR A 20 -26.92 11.44 5.88
N SER A 21 -26.55 12.64 5.43
CA SER A 21 -25.43 12.83 4.50
C SER A 21 -24.07 12.43 5.10
N THR A 22 -23.86 12.72 6.39
CA THR A 22 -22.63 12.31 7.10
C THR A 22 -22.55 10.81 7.29
N PHE A 23 -23.64 10.14 7.70
CA PHE A 23 -23.65 8.69 7.85
C PHE A 23 -23.45 7.98 6.50
N PHE A 24 -24.16 8.42 5.46
CA PHE A 24 -24.00 7.91 4.11
C PHE A 24 -22.55 8.03 3.63
N SER A 25 -21.94 9.20 3.84
CA SER A 25 -20.54 9.46 3.48
C SER A 25 -19.56 8.59 4.28
N LEU A 26 -19.85 8.36 5.57
CA LEU A 26 -19.08 7.48 6.44
C LEU A 26 -19.07 6.05 5.91
N VAL A 27 -20.25 5.47 5.64
CA VAL A 27 -20.37 4.09 5.12
C VAL A 27 -19.67 3.96 3.76
N LYS A 28 -19.89 4.94 2.87
CA LYS A 28 -19.23 4.97 1.56
C LYS A 28 -17.71 5.02 1.68
N ARG A 29 -17.18 5.88 2.54
CA ARG A 29 -15.73 6.03 2.78
C ARG A 29 -15.15 4.77 3.41
N LEU A 30 -15.82 4.20 4.40
CA LEU A 30 -15.42 2.96 5.07
C LEU A 30 -15.34 1.80 4.07
N HIS A 31 -16.35 1.65 3.22
CA HIS A 31 -16.40 0.59 2.21
C HIS A 31 -15.32 0.79 1.14
N ALA A 32 -15.18 1.99 0.59
CA ALA A 32 -14.15 2.28 -0.40
C ALA A 32 -12.73 2.00 0.13
N ARG A 33 -12.45 2.43 1.37
CA ARG A 33 -11.17 2.16 2.03
C ARG A 33 -10.94 0.67 2.28
N SER A 34 -11.94 -0.02 2.83
CA SER A 34 -11.89 -1.45 3.13
C SER A 34 -11.59 -2.29 1.89
N VAL A 35 -12.25 -1.98 0.77
CA VAL A 35 -12.11 -2.69 -0.49
C VAL A 35 -10.79 -2.33 -1.19
N GLY A 36 -10.43 -1.05 -1.24
CA GLY A 36 -9.23 -0.57 -1.93
C GLY A 36 -7.94 -1.07 -1.28
N GLU A 37 -7.87 -1.03 0.06
CA GLU A 37 -6.71 -1.47 0.83
C GLU A 37 -6.76 -2.96 1.23
N ARG A 38 -7.87 -3.65 0.94
CA ARG A 38 -8.12 -5.04 1.39
C ARG A 38 -7.89 -5.23 2.90
N LEU A 39 -8.44 -4.31 3.70
CA LEU A 39 -8.22 -4.30 5.15
C LEU A 39 -8.77 -5.55 5.82
N PRO A 40 -8.07 -6.17 6.78
CA PRO A 40 -8.67 -7.21 7.60
C PRO A 40 -9.82 -6.63 8.43
N VAL A 41 -10.77 -7.50 8.83
CA VAL A 41 -11.99 -7.11 9.55
C VAL A 41 -11.68 -6.25 10.77
N ASP A 42 -10.66 -6.61 11.56
CA ASP A 42 -10.29 -5.91 12.79
C ASP A 42 -9.86 -4.45 12.53
N ARG A 43 -9.10 -4.22 11.44
CA ARG A 43 -8.66 -2.88 11.04
C ARG A 43 -9.80 -2.07 10.45
N ALA A 44 -10.68 -2.71 9.67
CA ALA A 44 -11.87 -2.05 9.15
C ALA A 44 -12.83 -1.64 10.28
N PHE A 45 -12.99 -2.48 11.30
CA PHE A 45 -13.78 -2.17 12.49
C PHE A 45 -13.18 -1.04 13.31
N SER A 46 -11.86 -1.03 13.49
CA SER A 46 -11.16 0.07 14.15
C SER A 46 -11.34 1.38 13.38
N ALA A 47 -11.20 1.36 12.05
CA ALA A 47 -11.45 2.54 11.20
C ALA A 47 -12.91 3.03 11.27
N ALA A 48 -13.88 2.12 11.37
CA ALA A 48 -15.30 2.47 11.53
C ALA A 48 -15.55 3.16 12.89
N LYS A 49 -14.96 2.65 13.97
CA LYS A 49 -15.01 3.27 15.30
C LYS A 49 -14.41 4.67 15.28
N ASP A 50 -13.23 4.84 14.68
CA ASP A 50 -12.56 6.14 14.60
C ASP A 50 -13.42 7.17 13.84
N LEU A 51 -14.03 6.77 12.72
CA LEU A 51 -14.92 7.65 11.95
C LEU A 51 -16.18 8.02 12.73
N LEU A 52 -16.80 7.07 13.44
CA LEU A 52 -17.96 7.35 14.28
C LEU A 52 -17.61 8.32 15.42
N LEU A 53 -16.46 8.13 16.07
CA LEU A 53 -15.99 9.01 17.16
C LEU A 53 -15.69 10.43 16.66
N GLN A 54 -15.11 10.56 15.47
CA GLN A 54 -14.86 11.87 14.84
C GLN A 54 -16.14 12.66 14.55
N HIS A 55 -17.28 11.99 14.41
CA HIS A 55 -18.57 12.62 14.15
C HIS A 55 -19.50 12.68 15.37
N SER A 56 -19.10 12.14 16.53
CA SER A 56 -19.88 12.19 17.77
C SER A 56 -19.31 13.14 18.82
N VAL A 57 -18.01 13.40 18.82
CA VAL A 57 -17.35 14.29 19.80
C VAL A 57 -17.02 15.63 19.16
N HIS A 58 -17.36 16.73 19.83
CA HIS A 58 -17.00 18.08 19.39
C HIS A 58 -15.58 18.42 19.85
N ARG A 59 -14.61 18.41 18.93
CA ARG A 59 -13.22 18.80 19.17
C ARG A 59 -12.63 19.45 17.91
N PRO A 60 -12.86 20.75 17.71
CA PRO A 60 -12.19 21.51 16.66
C PRO A 60 -10.65 21.37 16.82
N PRO A 61 -9.85 21.27 15.75
CA PRO A 61 -10.16 21.33 14.31
C PRO A 61 -10.51 19.98 13.65
N TYR A 62 -10.56 18.87 14.39
CA TYR A 62 -10.60 17.52 13.79
C TYR A 62 -11.96 16.82 13.83
N SER A 63 -12.86 17.20 14.73
CA SER A 63 -14.13 16.49 14.94
C SER A 63 -15.32 17.42 15.13
N VAL A 64 -16.46 17.03 14.56
CA VAL A 64 -17.72 17.78 14.58
C VAL A 64 -18.79 16.86 15.15
N ALA A 65 -19.41 17.25 16.27
CA ALA A 65 -20.48 16.48 16.91
C ALA A 65 -21.79 16.58 16.11
N VAL A 66 -21.90 15.79 15.04
CA VAL A 66 -23.11 15.66 14.24
C VAL A 66 -24.06 14.64 14.85
N PHE A 67 -23.52 13.57 15.44
CA PHE A 67 -24.30 12.51 16.08
C PHE A 67 -24.33 12.69 17.60
N THR A 68 -25.48 12.37 18.20
CA THR A 68 -25.57 12.21 19.65
C THR A 68 -24.98 10.85 20.07
N LEU A 69 -24.72 10.67 21.37
CA LEU A 69 -24.23 9.40 21.89
C LEU A 69 -25.22 8.24 21.62
N ALA A 70 -26.52 8.51 21.77
CA ALA A 70 -27.58 7.53 21.47
C ALA A 70 -27.62 7.15 19.99
N ASP A 71 -27.48 8.15 19.09
CA ASP A 71 -27.40 7.90 17.65
C ASP A 71 -26.19 7.03 17.31
N THR A 72 -25.03 7.35 17.90
CA THR A 72 -23.77 6.64 17.67
C THR A 72 -23.86 5.16 18.02
N HIS A 73 -24.55 4.82 19.13
CA HIS A 73 -24.77 3.43 19.52
C HIS A 73 -25.61 2.68 18.47
N LYS A 74 -26.74 3.26 18.05
CA LYS A 74 -27.62 2.66 17.03
C LYS A 74 -26.91 2.45 15.70
N LEU A 75 -26.08 3.43 15.31
CA LEU A 75 -25.28 3.34 14.09
C LEU A 75 -24.19 2.26 14.18
N ALA A 76 -23.56 2.10 15.35
CA ALA A 76 -22.56 1.06 15.59
C ALA A 76 -23.19 -0.34 15.54
N ASP A 77 -24.35 -0.54 16.18
CA ASP A 77 -25.10 -1.80 16.14
C ASP A 77 -25.49 -2.15 14.70
N TRP A 78 -26.03 -1.18 13.96
CA TRP A 78 -26.39 -1.39 12.57
C TRP A 78 -25.19 -1.77 11.69
N LEU A 79 -24.04 -1.11 11.88
CA LEU A 79 -22.81 -1.45 11.16
C LEU A 79 -22.37 -2.89 11.44
N LEU A 80 -22.49 -3.37 12.68
CA LEU A 80 -22.17 -4.75 13.02
C LEU A 80 -23.10 -5.74 12.30
N ASP A 81 -24.41 -5.50 12.39
CA ASP A 81 -25.44 -6.42 11.89
C ASP A 81 -25.56 -6.45 10.36
N HIS A 82 -25.39 -5.31 9.69
CA HIS A 82 -25.62 -5.18 8.25
C HIS A 82 -24.31 -5.18 7.48
N TYR A 83 -23.34 -4.36 7.89
CA TYR A 83 -22.09 -4.18 7.15
C TYR A 83 -21.05 -5.27 7.48
N PHE A 84 -20.68 -5.44 8.75
CA PHE A 84 -19.62 -6.34 9.15
C PHE A 84 -20.02 -7.81 9.05
N ARG A 85 -21.31 -8.13 9.26
CA ARG A 85 -21.86 -9.47 9.01
C ARG A 85 -21.58 -9.99 7.60
N HIS A 86 -21.63 -9.10 6.60
CA HIS A 86 -21.40 -9.43 5.19
C HIS A 86 -20.03 -8.95 4.67
N TYR A 87 -19.09 -8.62 5.56
CA TYR A 87 -17.82 -8.00 5.17
C TYR A 87 -17.00 -8.84 4.18
N LYS A 88 -16.95 -10.16 4.40
CA LYS A 88 -16.24 -11.09 3.50
C LYS A 88 -16.83 -11.11 2.10
N LEU A 89 -18.16 -11.00 1.98
CA LEU A 89 -18.85 -10.91 0.68
C LEU A 89 -18.46 -9.62 -0.03
N TYR A 90 -18.46 -8.49 0.68
CA TYR A 90 -18.04 -7.20 0.12
C TYR A 90 -16.59 -7.21 -0.35
N GLN A 91 -15.67 -7.76 0.45
CA GLN A 91 -14.29 -7.93 0.02
C GLN A 91 -14.19 -8.79 -1.23
N TYR A 92 -14.90 -9.92 -1.28
CA TYR A 92 -14.82 -10.82 -2.42
C TYR A 92 -15.39 -10.19 -3.70
N ALA A 93 -16.53 -9.51 -3.62
CA ALA A 93 -17.21 -8.95 -4.79
C ALA A 93 -16.53 -7.69 -5.33
N PHE A 94 -16.03 -6.82 -4.45
CA PHE A 94 -15.54 -5.50 -4.84
C PHE A 94 -14.01 -5.37 -4.85
N ALA A 95 -13.25 -6.30 -4.26
CA ALA A 95 -11.80 -6.18 -4.25
C ALA A 95 -11.22 -6.27 -5.67
N PRO A 96 -10.29 -5.37 -6.05
CA PRO A 96 -9.68 -5.37 -7.37
C PRO A 96 -8.87 -6.64 -7.57
N ARG A 97 -9.13 -7.42 -8.64
CA ARG A 97 -8.40 -8.67 -8.92
C ARG A 97 -6.95 -8.37 -9.28
N VAL A 98 -6.01 -8.86 -8.47
CA VAL A 98 -4.57 -8.78 -8.78
C VAL A 98 -4.23 -9.96 -9.71
N LYS A 99 -3.98 -9.67 -10.99
CA LYS A 99 -3.51 -10.67 -11.95
C LYS A 99 -1.98 -10.61 -12.00
N VAL A 100 -1.32 -11.68 -11.56
CA VAL A 100 0.14 -11.82 -11.71
C VAL A 100 0.42 -12.67 -12.94
N ASN A 101 1.10 -12.11 -13.93
CA ASN A 101 1.55 -12.85 -15.10
C ASN A 101 3.00 -13.31 -14.86
N ILE A 102 3.17 -14.58 -14.52
CA ILE A 102 4.49 -15.19 -14.36
C ILE A 102 4.90 -15.78 -15.70
N ARG A 103 6.05 -15.37 -16.22
CA ARG A 103 6.67 -15.97 -17.40
C ARG A 103 8.01 -16.55 -16.98
N SER A 104 8.11 -17.88 -17.04
CA SER A 104 9.41 -18.54 -16.93
C SER A 104 10.10 -18.45 -18.29
N ARG A 105 11.39 -18.11 -18.30
CA ARG A 105 12.25 -18.18 -19.49
C ARG A 105 13.32 -19.23 -19.22
N HIS A 106 13.70 -19.94 -20.25
CA HIS A 106 14.78 -20.92 -20.11
C HIS A 106 16.12 -20.16 -20.01
N PRO A 107 17.10 -20.63 -19.22
CA PRO A 107 18.43 -20.01 -19.18
C PRO A 107 19.09 -19.86 -20.56
N SER A 108 18.74 -20.71 -21.54
CA SER A 108 19.23 -20.57 -22.93
C SER A 108 18.66 -19.37 -23.69
N ASP A 109 17.57 -18.75 -23.21
CA ASP A 109 17.04 -17.50 -23.78
C ASP A 109 17.94 -16.31 -23.45
N TYR A 110 18.83 -16.47 -22.46
CA TYR A 110 19.94 -15.57 -22.17
C TYR A 110 21.14 -16.03 -22.98
N VAL A 111 21.20 -15.63 -24.25
CA VAL A 111 22.48 -15.64 -24.97
C VAL A 111 23.31 -14.53 -24.34
N GLU A 112 24.14 -14.87 -23.36
CA GLU A 112 25.27 -14.02 -22.99
C GLU A 112 26.09 -13.84 -24.27
N LYS A 113 25.88 -12.70 -24.94
CA LYS A 113 26.67 -12.36 -26.12
C LYS A 113 28.09 -12.23 -25.61
N ALA A 114 28.96 -13.16 -26.01
CA ALA A 114 30.38 -13.11 -25.65
C ALA A 114 30.87 -11.68 -25.92
N PRO A 115 31.60 -11.06 -24.96
CA PRO A 115 32.17 -9.75 -25.21
C PRO A 115 32.98 -9.83 -26.49
N MET A 116 32.83 -8.84 -27.37
CA MET A 116 33.67 -8.77 -28.56
C MET A 116 35.08 -8.55 -28.05
N LEU A 117 35.90 -9.59 -28.12
CA LEU A 117 37.30 -9.48 -27.81
C LEU A 117 37.93 -8.56 -28.86
N PRO A 118 38.83 -7.65 -28.45
CA PRO A 118 39.63 -6.87 -29.39
C PRO A 118 40.41 -7.79 -30.33
N SER A 119 40.82 -7.26 -31.49
CA SER A 119 41.62 -8.04 -32.44
C SER A 119 42.95 -8.45 -31.81
N LEU A 120 43.59 -9.50 -32.34
CA LEU A 120 44.90 -9.93 -31.85
C LEU A 120 45.97 -8.82 -32.01
N GLU A 121 45.75 -7.87 -32.91
CA GLU A 121 46.62 -6.71 -33.13
C GLU A 121 46.60 -5.72 -31.96
N GLU A 122 45.50 -5.69 -31.20
CA GLU A 122 45.31 -4.86 -30.01
C GLU A 122 45.67 -5.61 -28.72
N ALA A 123 46.07 -6.89 -28.81
CA ALA A 123 46.46 -7.68 -27.65
C ALA A 123 47.85 -7.25 -27.14
N VAL A 124 47.95 -7.06 -25.83
CA VAL A 124 49.22 -6.78 -25.15
C VAL A 124 49.98 -8.08 -24.97
N THR A 125 51.31 -8.06 -25.14
CA THR A 125 52.14 -9.25 -24.91
C THR A 125 52.23 -9.57 -23.42
N GLU A 126 52.45 -10.84 -23.07
CA GLU A 126 52.56 -11.26 -21.65
C GLU A 126 53.64 -10.49 -20.89
N GLU A 127 54.74 -10.13 -21.56
CA GLU A 127 55.83 -9.36 -20.98
C GLU A 127 55.45 -7.90 -20.69
N GLU A 128 54.69 -7.27 -21.59
CA GLU A 128 54.22 -5.89 -21.44
C GLU A 128 53.13 -5.79 -20.36
N ASP A 129 52.23 -6.78 -20.28
CA ASP A 129 51.22 -6.85 -19.22
C ASP A 129 51.86 -7.09 -17.85
N LEU A 130 52.93 -7.89 -17.77
CA LEU A 130 53.66 -8.11 -16.51
C LEU A 130 54.28 -6.81 -16.01
N LYS A 131 54.96 -6.07 -16.90
CA LYS A 131 55.54 -4.76 -16.58
C LYS A 131 54.48 -3.77 -16.12
N ARG A 132 53.34 -3.70 -16.82
CA ARG A 132 52.24 -2.80 -16.43
C ARG A 132 51.72 -3.11 -15.02
N ARG A 133 51.61 -4.39 -14.65
CA ARG A 133 51.19 -4.81 -13.31
C ARG A 133 52.23 -4.50 -12.23
N GLU A 134 53.52 -4.65 -12.55
CA GLU A 134 54.62 -4.28 -11.65
C GLU A 134 54.65 -2.77 -11.40
N ASP A 135 54.49 -1.96 -12.46
CA ASP A 135 54.41 -0.50 -12.37
C ASP A 135 53.16 -0.06 -11.57
N GLU A 136 51.99 -0.65 -11.83
CA GLU A 136 50.77 -0.41 -11.06
C GLU A 136 50.94 -0.76 -9.57
N ALA A 137 51.61 -1.88 -9.25
CA ALA A 137 51.87 -2.29 -7.87
C ALA A 137 52.84 -1.35 -7.15
N ALA A 138 53.89 -0.90 -7.84
CA ALA A 138 54.85 0.06 -7.28
C ALA A 138 54.22 1.42 -6.98
N VAL A 139 53.30 1.89 -7.83
CA VAL A 139 52.54 3.13 -7.59
C VAL A 139 51.63 2.99 -6.37
N VAL A 140 50.91 1.87 -6.24
CA VAL A 140 50.04 1.61 -5.08
C VAL A 140 50.86 1.50 -3.79
N GLU A 141 52.04 0.89 -3.82
CA GLU A 141 52.92 0.80 -2.66
C GLU A 141 53.45 2.19 -2.26
N ALA A 142 53.85 3.02 -3.23
CA ALA A 142 54.27 4.39 -2.99
C ALA A 142 53.13 5.27 -2.42
N GLU A 143 51.90 5.12 -2.91
CA GLU A 143 50.73 5.82 -2.36
C GLU A 143 50.41 5.38 -0.93
N ARG A 144 50.58 4.09 -0.60
CA ARG A 144 50.40 3.59 0.77
C ARG A 144 51.45 4.14 1.73
N VAL A 145 52.72 4.21 1.31
CA VAL A 145 53.80 4.78 2.12
C VAL A 145 53.57 6.28 2.34
N ALA A 146 53.15 7.02 1.32
CA ALA A 146 52.84 8.46 1.45
C ALA A 146 51.60 8.77 2.30
N ALA A 147 50.71 7.80 2.51
CA ALA A 147 49.55 7.94 3.40
C ALA A 147 49.86 7.58 4.87
N GLU A 148 51.00 6.91 5.11
CA GLU A 148 51.49 6.54 6.46
C GLU A 148 52.52 7.55 7.02
N GLU A 149 53.06 8.46 6.20
CA GLU A 149 53.85 9.66 6.61
C GLU A 149 52.96 10.88 6.92
#